data_AF-X1VNI1-F1
#
_entry.id   AF-X1VNI1-F1
#
_cell.length_a   1.000
_cell.length_b   1.000
_cell.length_c   1.000
_cell.angle_alpha   90.00
_cell.angle_beta   90.00
_cell.angle_gamma   90.00
#
_symmetry.space_group_name_H-M   'P 1'
#
loop_
_entity.id
_entity.type
_entity.pdbx_description
1 polymer ?
#
loop_
_entity_poly.entity_id
_entity_poly.type
_entity_poly.pdbx_seq_one_letter_code
_entity_poly.pdbx_strand_id
1 'polypeptide(L)'
;MVTAFDTWKCHICGEERPNGKISVVTKPLIINGQVVPGAGQNIRYCNDRPACIEGAKEFSFFKGNIRNQRKEKCLVSDAEEKKA
;
A
#
# COMPACT_ATOMS: atom_id res chain seq x y z
N MET A 1 -27.14 21.80 5.28
CA MET A 1 -26.67 21.43 3.94
C MET A 1 -25.34 20.72 4.11
N VAL A 2 -25.31 19.39 4.00
CA VAL A 2 -24.05 18.64 4.08
C VAL A 2 -23.43 18.78 2.69
N THR A 3 -22.46 19.68 2.52
CA THR A 3 -21.62 19.66 1.32
C THR A 3 -20.86 18.34 1.39
N ALA A 4 -21.35 17.33 0.68
CA ALA A 4 -20.70 16.04 0.55
C ALA A 4 -19.39 16.28 -0.20
N PHE A 5 -18.34 16.65 0.53
CA PHE A 5 -16.99 16.49 0.05
C PHE A 5 -16.84 15.00 -0.21
N ASP A 6 -16.77 14.57 -1.47
CA ASP A 6 -16.48 13.18 -1.80
C ASP A 6 -15.20 12.80 -1.07
N THR A 7 -15.33 12.01 -0.01
CA THR A 7 -14.21 11.49 0.74
C THR A 7 -13.85 10.14 0.16
N TRP A 8 -12.56 9.92 -0.02
CA TRP A 8 -12.03 8.66 -0.49
C TRP A 8 -11.10 8.07 0.55
N LYS A 9 -11.17 6.75 0.69
CA LYS A 9 -10.25 5.99 1.52
C LYS A 9 -8.89 5.86 0.86
N CYS A 10 -7.85 6.25 1.57
CA CYS A 10 -6.47 5.97 1.19
C CYS A 10 -6.19 4.47 1.33
N HIS A 11 -5.64 3.83 0.30
CA HIS A 11 -5.27 2.42 0.32
C HIS A 11 -3.98 2.14 1.09
N ILE A 12 -3.20 3.19 1.41
CA ILE A 12 -1.92 3.07 2.13
C ILE A 12 -2.11 3.20 3.64
N CYS A 13 -2.69 4.32 4.11
CA CYS A 13 -2.92 4.55 5.54
C CYS A 13 -4.31 4.16 6.03
N GLY A 14 -5.26 3.88 5.13
CA GLY A 14 -6.63 3.48 5.48
C GLY A 14 -7.57 4.60 5.93
N GLU A 15 -7.11 5.85 6.00
CA GLU A 15 -7.93 7.00 6.41
C GLU A 15 -8.84 7.50 5.28
N GLU A 16 -10.03 7.99 5.65
CA GLU A 16 -10.92 8.73 4.74
C GLU A 16 -10.48 10.19 4.65
N ARG A 17 -10.29 10.68 3.43
CA ARG A 17 -9.78 12.02 3.16
C ARG A 17 -10.60 12.67 2.05
N PRO A 18 -10.74 14.01 2.05
CA PRO A 18 -11.46 14.70 0.98
C PRO A 18 -10.76 14.50 -0.37
N ASN A 19 -11.52 14.50 -1.46
CA ASN A 19 -11.02 14.27 -2.83
C ASN A 19 -9.78 15.12 -3.18
N GLY A 20 -9.71 16.37 -2.73
CA GLY A 20 -8.55 17.24 -2.99
C GLY A 20 -7.24 16.81 -2.29
N LYS A 21 -7.31 15.89 -1.33
CA LYS A 21 -6.15 15.33 -0.62
C LYS A 21 -5.81 13.89 -1.06
N ILE A 22 -6.53 13.38 -2.06
CA ILE A 22 -6.33 12.03 -2.57
C ILE A 22 -5.80 12.14 -4.00
N SER A 23 -4.84 11.28 -4.32
CA SER A 23 -4.36 11.07 -5.68
C SER A 23 -4.44 9.59 -6.03
N VAL A 24 -4.56 9.32 -7.32
CA VAL A 24 -4.67 7.96 -7.85
C VAL A 24 -3.44 7.68 -8.70
N VAL A 25 -2.73 6.60 -8.38
CA VAL A 25 -1.71 6.05 -9.27
C VAL A 25 -2.27 4.80 -9.93
N THR A 26 -2.26 4.79 -11.26
CA THR A 26 -2.65 3.63 -12.05
C THR A 26 -1.41 2.81 -12.38
N LYS A 27 -1.42 1.53 -12.02
CA LYS A 27 -0.34 0.59 -12.35
C LYS A 27 -0.87 -0.52 -13.26
N PRO A 28 -0.07 -1.02 -14.21
CA PRO A 28 -0.46 -2.20 -14.99
C PRO A 28 -0.69 -3.38 -14.04
N LEU A 29 -1.75 -4.15 -14.30
CA LEU A 29 -2.00 -5.39 -13.57
C LEU A 29 -1.09 -6.49 -14.12
N ILE A 30 -0.23 -7.03 -13.26
CA ILE A 30 0.67 -8.14 -13.60
C ILE A 30 0.15 -9.39 -12.90
N ILE A 31 -0.30 -10.38 -13.67
CA ILE A 31 -0.74 -11.69 -13.19
C ILE A 31 0.20 -12.74 -13.79
N ASN A 32 0.80 -13.59 -12.95
CA ASN A 32 1.76 -14.62 -13.40
C ASN A 32 2.92 -14.08 -14.25
N GLY A 33 3.37 -12.85 -13.99
CA GLY A 33 4.43 -12.20 -14.77
C GLY A 33 3.98 -11.61 -16.11
N GLN A 34 2.70 -11.75 -16.48
CA GLN A 34 2.14 -11.19 -17.71
C GLN A 34 1.30 -9.95 -17.40
N VAL A 35 1.52 -8.88 -18.16
CA VAL A 35 0.66 -7.68 -18.10
C VAL A 35 -0.67 -8.02 -18.73
N VAL A 36 -1.76 -7.86 -17.98
CA VAL A 36 -3.12 -8.05 -18.50
C VAL A 36 -3.52 -6.79 -19.27
N PRO A 37 -3.70 -6.86 -20.60
CA PRO A 37 -4.05 -5.69 -21.40
C PRO A 37 -5.45 -5.19 -21.01
N GLY A 38 -5.56 -3.87 -20.80
CA GLY A 38 -6.82 -3.24 -20.37
C GLY A 38 -7.12 -3.32 -18.87
N ALA A 39 -6.28 -4.01 -18.08
CA ALA A 39 -6.44 -4.08 -16.63
C ALA A 39 -5.36 -3.25 -15.90
N GLY A 40 -5.82 -2.33 -15.05
CA GLY A 40 -4.98 -1.48 -14.22
C GLY A 40 -5.42 -1.48 -12.76
N GLN A 41 -4.45 -1.38 -11.86
CA GLN A 41 -4.69 -1.17 -10.43
C GLN A 41 -4.73 0.33 -10.17
N ASN A 42 -5.90 0.84 -9.75
CA ASN A 42 -6.06 2.23 -9.32
C ASN A 42 -5.86 2.33 -7.82
N ILE A 43 -4.66 2.73 -7.40
CA ILE A 43 -4.27 2.84 -5.99
C ILE A 43 -4.48 4.29 -5.56
N ARG A 44 -5.38 4.49 -4.60
CA ARG A 44 -5.66 5.80 -3.97
C ARG A 44 -4.72 6.02 -2.80
N TYR A 45 -4.08 7.18 -2.75
CA TYR A 45 -3.16 7.54 -1.67
C TYR A 45 -3.28 9.01 -1.27
N CYS A 46 -2.87 9.35 -0.05
CA CYS A 46 -2.81 10.73 0.42
C CYS A 46 -1.67 11.48 -0.29
N ASN A 47 -1.98 12.59 -0.96
CA ASN A 47 -0.98 13.40 -1.66
C ASN A 47 -0.23 14.38 -0.74
N ASP A 48 -0.70 14.55 0.48
CA ASP A 48 -0.13 15.43 1.50
C ASP A 48 0.85 14.71 2.44
N ARG A 49 0.90 13.38 2.41
CA ARG A 49 1.72 12.57 3.31
C ARG A 49 2.84 11.86 2.53
N PRO A 50 4.13 12.14 2.81
CA PRO A 50 5.24 11.50 2.10
C PRO A 50 5.24 9.97 2.28
N ALA A 51 4.86 9.46 3.46
CA ALA A 51 4.71 8.02 3.69
C ALA A 51 3.68 7.35 2.77
N CYS A 52 2.58 8.04 2.46
CA CYS A 52 1.57 7.53 1.53
C CYS A 52 2.04 7.59 0.07
N ILE A 53 2.83 8.61 -0.29
CA ILE A 53 3.42 8.76 -1.62
C ILE A 53 4.42 7.63 -1.90
N GLU A 54 5.36 7.39 -0.98
CA GLU A 54 6.34 6.31 -1.13
C GLU A 54 5.66 4.93 -1.07
N GLY A 55 4.75 4.73 -0.11
CA GLY A 55 3.98 3.50 -0.01
C GLY A 55 3.17 3.20 -1.28
N ALA A 56 2.59 4.21 -1.93
CA ALA A 56 1.87 4.04 -3.19
C ALA A 56 2.75 3.54 -4.33
N LYS A 57 4.06 3.81 -4.34
CA LYS A 57 5.00 3.29 -5.35
C LYS A 57 5.25 1.78 -5.20
N GLU A 58 5.25 1.26 -3.99
CA GLU A 58 5.49 -0.16 -3.71
C GLU A 58 4.21 -0.98 -3.54
N PHE A 59 3.08 -0.33 -3.26
CA PHE A 59 1.81 -0.99 -3.03
C PHE A 59 1.29 -1.67 -4.29
N SER A 60 0.71 -2.85 -4.11
CA SER A 60 0.03 -3.63 -5.14
C SER A 60 -1.00 -4.52 -4.44
N PHE A 61 -2.23 -4.55 -4.93
CA PHE A 61 -3.32 -5.35 -4.34
C PHE A 61 -3.04 -6.86 -4.38
N PHE A 62 -2.18 -7.29 -5.30
CA PHE A 62 -1.88 -8.69 -5.56
C PHE A 62 -0.52 -9.15 -5.02
N LYS A 63 0.17 -8.35 -4.19
CA LYS A 63 1.50 -8.70 -3.60
C LYS A 63 1.39 -9.74 -2.47
N GLY A 64 0.52 -10.73 -2.62
CA GLY A 64 0.21 -11.70 -1.58
C GLY A 64 -0.46 -12.95 -2.13
N ASN A 65 0.22 -13.68 -3.02
CA ASN A 65 -0.08 -15.11 -3.17
C ASN A 65 1.05 -15.96 -3.80
N ILE A 66 2.30 -15.70 -3.43
CA ILE A 66 3.37 -16.68 -3.62
C ILE A 66 4.04 -16.93 -2.26
N ARG A 67 3.72 -18.11 -1.70
CA ARG A 67 4.31 -18.82 -0.56
C ARG A 67 3.62 -18.62 0.80
N ASN A 68 2.86 -19.65 1.17
CA ASN A 68 3.00 -20.40 2.42
C ASN A 68 3.27 -19.60 3.71
N GLN A 69 2.28 -19.61 4.61
CA GLN A 69 2.33 -19.10 5.98
C GLN A 69 3.39 -19.80 6.85
N ARG A 70 4.68 -19.50 6.67
CA ARG A 70 5.71 -19.73 7.70
C ARG A 70 6.76 -18.62 7.63
N LYS A 71 6.50 -17.53 8.34
CA LYS A 71 7.52 -16.64 8.91
C LYS A 71 6.88 -15.86 10.06
N GLU A 72 6.38 -16.62 11.03
CA GLU A 72 6.51 -16.15 12.40
C GLU A 72 8.00 -15.95 12.68
N LYS A 73 8.35 -14.74 13.10
CA LYS A 73 9.45 -14.45 14.01
C LYS A 73 10.88 -14.74 13.52
N CYS A 74 11.45 -13.83 12.75
CA CYS A 74 12.89 -13.53 12.78
C CYS A 74 13.10 -12.03 12.55
N LEU A 75 12.63 -11.23 13.50
CA LEU A 75 13.09 -9.86 13.71
C LEU A 75 13.06 -9.63 15.22
N VAL A 76 14.00 -10.29 15.89
CA VAL A 76 14.59 -9.73 17.09
C VAL A 76 16.06 -9.57 16.72
N SER A 77 16.36 -8.40 16.18
CA SER A 77 17.67 -7.77 16.38
C SER A 77 17.81 -7.45 17.88
N ASP A 78 19.00 -7.02 18.31
CA ASP A 78 19.42 -6.72 19.69
C ASP A 78 20.06 -7.96 20.35
N ALA A 79 21.37 -8.23 20.20
CA ALA A 79 22.53 -7.46 20.68
C ALA A 79 22.41 -7.08 22.16
N GLU A 80 22.84 -7.97 23.08
CA GLU A 80 23.50 -7.70 24.38
C GLU A 80 24.05 -9.06 24.88
N GLU A 81 25.35 -9.34 24.89
CA GLU A 81 26.38 -8.91 25.84
C GLU A 81 26.61 -9.91 27.02
N LYS A 82 27.89 -10.32 27.15
CA LYS A 82 28.63 -10.84 28.33
C LYS A 82 28.34 -12.24 28.94
N LYS A 83 29.35 -13.11 28.75
CA LYS A 83 30.20 -13.75 29.79
C LYS A 83 29.56 -13.95 31.18
N ALA A 84 29.42 -15.21 31.58
CA ALA A 84 30.04 -15.80 32.78
C ALA A 84 29.90 -17.33 32.72
#